data_AF-A0A2A2H0Q5-F1
#
_entry.id   AF-A0A2A2H0Q5-F1
#
_cell.length_a   1.000
_cell.length_b   1.000
_cell.length_c   1.000
_cell.angle_alpha   90.00
_cell.angle_beta   90.00
_cell.angle_gamma   90.00
#
_symmetry.space_group_name_H-M   'P 1'
#
loop_
_entity.id
_entity.type
_entity.pdbx_description
1 polymer ?
#
loop_
_entity_poly.entity_id
_entity_poly.type
_entity_poly.pdbx_seq_one_letter_code
_entity_poly.pdbx_strand_id
1 'polypeptide(L)' 'MSLQHPADFKRSFYNRVYQDYPTVAAWARQSGFKPYQVYMLLDGSCQGWRGEGRKIKQAIEQIMGSPMPSGKKRHKK' A
#
# COMPACT_ATOMS: atom_id res chain seq x y z
N MET A 1 2.18 0.47 19.05
CA MET A 1 0.97 1.12 18.51
C MET A 1 0.43 0.24 17.39
N SER A 2 -0.67 -0.49 17.63
CA SER A 2 -1.28 -1.32 16.58
C SER A 2 -1.97 -0.41 15.56
N LEU A 3 -1.55 -0.47 14.30
CA LEU A 3 -2.27 0.12 13.17
C LEU A 3 -3.57 -0.68 12.95
N GLN A 4 -4.58 -0.47 13.79
CA GLN A 4 -5.82 -1.24 13.82
C GLN A 4 -6.81 -0.84 12.72
N HIS A 5 -6.62 0.31 12.05
CA HIS A 5 -7.48 0.78 10.98
C HIS A 5 -6.73 0.93 9.63
N PRO A 6 -7.31 0.48 8.49
CA PRO A 6 -6.70 0.63 7.16
C PRO A 6 -6.36 2.07 6.78
N ALA A 7 -7.15 3.04 7.27
CA ALA A 7 -6.90 4.46 7.06
C ALA A 7 -5.59 4.94 7.72
N ASP A 8 -5.28 4.42 8.90
CA ASP A 8 -4.06 4.77 9.62
C ASP A 8 -2.84 4.21 8.91
N PHE A 9 -2.92 2.96 8.41
CA PHE A 9 -1.86 2.36 7.62
C PHE A 9 -1.53 3.20 6.37
N LYS A 10 -2.56 3.61 5.61
CA LYS A 10 -2.40 4.45 4.41
C LYS A 10 -1.75 5.80 4.76
N ARG A 11 -2.19 6.44 5.85
CA ARG A 11 -1.62 7.71 6.32
C ARG A 11 -0.15 7.56 6.74
N SER A 12 0.18 6.53 7.52
CA SER A 12 1.56 6.26 7.93
C SER A 12 2.47 5.93 6.75
N PHE A 13 1.97 5.18 5.76
CA PHE A 13 2.69 4.90 4.53
C PHE A 13 3.02 6.18 3.76
N TYR A 14 2.03 7.05 3.56
CA TYR A 14 2.26 8.35 2.91
C TYR A 14 3.28 9.20 3.65
N ASN A 15 3.18 9.28 4.99
CA ASN A 15 4.15 10.02 5.79
C ASN A 15 5.58 9.49 5.62
N ARG A 16 5.79 8.17 5.59
CA ARG A 16 7.13 7.59 5.36
C ARG A 16 7.63 7.87 3.95
N VAL A 17 6.80 7.62 2.93
CA VAL A 17 7.20 7.84 1.54
C VAL A 17 7.53 9.31 1.28
N TYR A 18 6.80 10.25 1.87
CA TYR A 18 7.06 11.68 1.70
C TYR A 18 8.34 12.19 2.39
N GLN A 19 9.01 11.37 3.21
CA GLN A 19 10.34 11.72 3.74
C GLN A 19 11.41 11.65 2.65
N ASP A 20 11.31 10.66 1.75
CA ASP A 20 12.33 10.39 0.74
C ASP A 20 11.89 10.75 -0.69
N TYR A 21 10.59 10.88 -0.92
CA TYR A 21 10.01 11.08 -2.26
C TYR A 21 8.99 12.22 -2.27
N PRO A 22 8.96 13.05 -3.32
CA PRO A 22 8.00 14.14 -3.42
C PRO A 22 6.55 13.64 -3.56
N THR A 23 6.35 12.44 -4.11
CA THR A 23 5.03 11.80 -4.23
C THR A 23 5.13 10.28 -4.17
N VAL A 24 4.01 9.61 -3.86
CA VAL A 24 3.90 8.14 -3.94
C VAL A 24 4.08 7.66 -5.39
N ALA A 25 3.67 8.46 -6.37
CA ALA A 25 3.89 8.16 -7.77
C ALA A 25 5.39 8.19 -8.14
N ALA A 26 6.17 9.10 -7.54
CA ALA A 26 7.62 9.14 -7.72
C ALA A 26 8.29 7.90 -7.13
N TRP A 27 7.92 7.53 -5.89
CA TRP A 27 8.38 6.29 -5.26
C TRP A 27 8.04 5.06 -6.11
N ALA A 28 6.80 4.96 -6.59
CA ALA A 28 6.34 3.86 -7.42
C ALA A 28 7.20 3.74 -8.68
N ARG A 29 7.41 4.85 -9.40
CA ARG A 29 8.23 4.88 -10.62
C ARG A 29 9.68 4.49 -10.35
N GLN A 30 10.29 5.01 -9.28
CA GLN A 30 11.67 4.68 -8.91
C GLN A 30 11.82 3.21 -8.50
N SER A 31 10.78 2.63 -7.92
CA SER A 31 10.70 1.20 -7.57
C SER A 31 10.29 0.31 -8.75
N GLY A 32 10.05 0.88 -9.94
CA GLY A 32 9.64 0.15 -11.14
C GLY A 32 8.17 -0.28 -11.18
N PHE A 33 7.32 0.30 -10.33
CA PHE A 33 5.88 0.02 -10.26
C PHE A 33 5.04 1.06 -11.00
N LYS A 34 3.88 0.62 -11.50
CA LYS A 34 2.86 1.52 -12.04
C LYS A 34 2.14 2.27 -10.91
N PRO A 35 2.18 3.62 -10.85
CA PRO A 35 1.53 4.39 -9.80
C PRO A 35 0.04 4.05 -9.61
N TYR A 36 -0.67 3.82 -10.71
CA TYR A 36 -2.08 3.42 -10.68
C TYR A 36 -2.33 2.15 -9.87
N GLN A 37 -1.50 1.11 -10.02
CA GLN A 37 -1.64 -0.13 -9.28
C GLN A 37 -1.35 0.04 -7.79
N VAL A 38 -0.39 0.90 -7.45
CA VAL A 38 -0.09 1.28 -6.05
C VAL A 38 -1.32 1.93 -5.41
N TYR A 39 -1.94 2.90 -6.08
CA TYR A 39 -3.14 3.55 -5.57
C TYR A 39 -4.32 2.58 -5.44
N MET A 40 -4.55 1.71 -6.42
CA MET A 40 -5.58 0.67 -6.32
C MET A 40 -5.38 -0.26 -5.11
N LEU A 41 -4.12 -0.59 -4.80
CA LEU A 41 -3.80 -1.43 -3.64
C LEU A 41 -4.05 -0.69 -2.33
N LEU A 42 -3.61 0.56 -2.22
CA LEU A 42 -3.79 1.41 -1.03
C LEU A 42 -5.27 1.76 -0.77
N ASP A 43 -6.07 1.81 -1.82
CA ASP A 43 -7.52 2.03 -1.74
C ASP A 43 -8.28 0.74 -1.36
N GLY A 44 -7.62 -0.42 -1.40
CA GLY A 44 -8.25 -1.72 -1.14
C GLY A 44 -9.05 -2.27 -2.32
N SER A 45 -9.07 -1.57 -3.45
CA SER A 45 -9.68 -2.01 -4.72
C SER A 45 -8.96 -3.21 -5.34
N CYS A 46 -7.69 -3.44 -4.99
CA CYS A 46 -6.93 -4.64 -5.34
C CYS A 46 -6.28 -5.25 -4.09
N GLN A 47 -6.42 -6.56 -3.90
CA GLN A 47 -5.86 -7.24 -2.72
C GLN A 47 -4.38 -7.61 -2.86
N GLY A 48 -3.80 -7.47 -4.06
CA GLY A 48 -2.38 -7.75 -4.31
C GLY A 48 -1.98 -9.20 -4.07
N TRP A 49 -2.86 -10.17 -4.35
CA TRP A 49 -2.58 -11.58 -4.07
C TRP A 49 -1.65 -12.25 -5.09
N ARG A 50 -1.57 -11.74 -6.32
CA ARG A 50 -0.77 -12.32 -7.42
C ARG A 50 -0.15 -11.25 -8.30
N GLY A 51 0.86 -11.64 -9.07
CA GLY A 51 1.51 -10.79 -10.08
C GLY A 51 2.21 -9.56 -9.48
N GLU A 52 2.13 -8.44 -10.20
CA GLU A 52 2.74 -7.15 -9.83
C GLU A 52 2.16 -6.60 -8.52
N GLY A 53 0.86 -6.79 -8.28
CA GLY A 53 0.20 -6.36 -7.04
C GLY A 53 0.78 -7.01 -5.77
N ARG A 54 1.26 -8.26 -5.86
CA ARG A 54 1.94 -8.93 -4.73
C ARG A 54 3.29 -8.30 -4.43
N LYS A 55 4.04 -7.95 -5.47
CA LYS A 55 5.35 -7.29 -5.33
C LYS A 55 5.19 -5.90 -4.70
N ILE A 56 4.19 -5.14 -5.16
CA ILE A 56 3.85 -3.82 -4.60
C ILE A 56 3.48 -3.96 -3.12
N LYS A 57 2.60 -4.92 -2.80
CA LYS A 57 2.20 -5.19 -1.41
C LYS A 57 3.41 -5.47 -0.53
N GLN A 58 4.29 -6.38 -0.95
CA GLN A 58 5.50 -6.71 -0.20
C GLN A 58 6.44 -5.51 0.00
N ALA A 59 6.60 -4.67 -1.03
CA ALA A 59 7.42 -3.46 -0.91
C ALA A 59 6.85 -2.46 0.11
N ILE A 60 5.52 -2.28 0.12
CA ILE A 60 4.83 -1.43 1.10
C ILE A 60 4.98 -2.01 2.51
N GLU A 61 4.82 -3.32 2.68
CA GLU A 61 4.99 -4.01 3.96
C GLU A 61 6.43 -3.90 4.50
N GLN A 62 7.44 -3.93 3.62
CA GLN A 62 8.84 -3.70 3.99
C GLN A 62 9.07 -2.27 4.50
N ILE A 63 8.54 -1.26 3.79
CA ILE A 63 8.64 0.15 4.22
C ILE A 63 7.95 0.35 5.57
N MET A 64 6.81 -0.30 5.78
CA MET A 64 6.02 -0.15 6.99
C MET A 64 6.56 -0.98 8.17
N GLY A 65 7.29 -2.06 7.90
CA GLY A 65 7.67 -3.06 8.91
C GLY A 65 6.45 -3.74 9.51
N SER A 66 5.33 -3.78 8.79
CA SER A 66 4.04 -4.27 9.28
C SER A 66 3.22 -4.78 8.10
N PRO A 67 2.45 -5.88 8.29
CA PRO A 67 1.61 -6.41 7.23
C PRO A 67 0.52 -5.40 6.85
N MET A 68 0.21 -5.31 5.56
CA MET A 68 -0.82 -4.43 5.06
C MET A 68 -2.18 -4.99 5.49
N PRO A 69 -3.08 -4.17 6.07
CA PRO A 69 -4.40 -4.63 6.45
C PRO A 69 -5.12 -5.15 5.21
N SER A 70 -5.54 -6.41 5.25
CA SER A 70 -6.32 -6.99 4.15
C SER A 70 -7.66 -6.27 4.10
N GLY A 71 -7.97 -5.65 2.96
CA GLY A 71 -9.29 -5.08 2.72
C GLY A 71 -10.34 -6.14 3.05
N LYS A 72 -11.19 -5.82 4.04
CA LYS A 72 -12.24 -6.73 4.52
C LYS A 72 -12.95 -7.33 3.30
N LYS A 73 -13.12 -8.66 3.28
CA LYS A 73 -14.17 -9.28 2.47
C LYS A 73 -15.43 -8.46 2.73
N ARG A 74 -15.95 -7.79 1.70
CA ARG A 74 -17.27 -7.18 1.75
C ARG A 74 -18.20 -8.36 2.06
N HIS A 75 -18.60 -8.52 3.32
CA HIS A 75 -19.61 -9.49 3.70
C HIS A 75 -20.85 -9.06 2.91
N LYS A 76 -21.17 -9.80 1.84
CA LYS A 76 -22.49 -9.75 1.22
C LYS A 76 -23.47 -10.11 2.33
N LYS A 77 -24.34 -9.15 2.69
CA LYS A 77 -25.60 -9.47 3.37
C LYS A 77 -26.41 -10.42 2.49
#